data_AF-A0A9D7NEJ0-F1
#
_entry.id   AF-A0A9D7NEJ0-F1
#
_cell.length_a   1.000
_cell.length_b   1.000
_cell.length_c   1.000
_cell.angle_alpha   90.00
_cell.angle_beta   90.00
_cell.angle_gamma   90.00
#
_symmetry.space_group_name_H-M   'P 1'
#
loop_
_entity.id
_entity.type
_entity.pdbx_description
1 polymer ?
#
loop_
_entity_poly.entity_id
_entity_poly.type
_entity_poly.pdbx_seq_one_letter_code
_entity_poly.pdbx_strand_id
1 'polypeptide(L)'
;MLRAQINPHFLFNALNTLYAIAMKENSEKTADGIQKLGDMMRFMLHENHQNRIPLAKEIEYLHNLISIQELRLDENQQIELKINLQNPDREVFIAPMLLNPFGENAFNTASVSAMRPGLTLRLRTIQNTFFQSAQQLSPQK
;
A
#
# COMPACT_ATOMS: atom_id res chain seq x y z
N MET A 1 21.27 -6.80 -18.44
CA MET A 1 20.64 -6.34 -19.70
C MET A 1 19.43 -5.50 -19.36
N LEU A 2 19.31 -4.32 -19.99
CA LEU A 2 18.18 -3.40 -20.04
C LEU A 2 17.46 -3.04 -18.72
N ARG A 3 18.16 -2.42 -17.75
CA ARG A 3 17.46 -1.61 -16.75
C ARG A 3 16.98 -0.35 -17.47
N ALA A 4 15.74 -0.37 -17.96
CA ALA A 4 15.05 0.84 -18.37
C ALA A 4 15.13 1.83 -17.20
N GLN A 5 16.04 2.80 -17.29
CA GLN A 5 16.07 3.91 -16.34
C GLN A 5 14.87 4.78 -16.69
N ILE A 6 13.70 4.40 -16.16
CA ILE A 6 12.55 5.29 -16.13
C ILE A 6 13.02 6.54 -15.39
N ASN A 7 13.07 7.67 -16.09
CA ASN A 7 13.43 8.94 -15.48
C ASN A 7 12.34 9.30 -14.45
N PRO A 8 12.66 9.31 -13.14
CA PRO A 8 11.67 9.59 -12.09
C PRO A 8 10.95 10.91 -12.31
N HIS A 9 11.69 11.93 -12.75
CA HIS A 9 11.15 13.26 -12.99
C HIS A 9 10.14 13.27 -14.15
N PHE A 10 10.45 12.56 -15.24
CA PHE A 10 9.50 12.41 -16.35
C PHE A 10 8.20 11.73 -15.89
N LEU A 11 8.31 10.67 -15.11
CA LEU A 11 7.14 9.91 -14.68
C LEU A 11 6.28 10.69 -13.67
N PHE A 12 6.87 11.45 -12.75
CA PHE A 12 6.11 12.39 -11.91
C PHE A 12 5.38 13.46 -12.73
N ASN A 13 6.04 14.03 -13.73
CA ASN A 13 5.40 15.04 -14.59
C ASN A 13 4.25 14.44 -15.41
N ALA A 14 4.42 13.21 -15.90
CA ALA A 14 3.36 12.49 -16.59
C ALA A 14 2.15 12.24 -15.68
N LEU A 15 2.38 11.74 -14.46
CA LEU A 15 1.32 11.51 -13.48
C LEU A 15 0.60 12.82 -13.10
N ASN A 16 1.33 13.90 -12.84
CA ASN A 16 0.72 15.20 -12.53
C ASN A 16 -0.14 15.73 -13.69
N THR A 17 0.32 15.54 -14.93
CA THR A 17 -0.44 15.93 -16.12
C THR A 17 -1.73 15.12 -16.24
N LEU A 18 -1.65 13.80 -16.07
CA LEU A 18 -2.82 12.92 -16.11
C LEU A 18 -3.80 13.22 -14.98
N TYR A 19 -3.30 13.53 -13.78
CA TYR A 19 -4.12 13.95 -12.64
C TYR A 19 -4.91 15.23 -12.99
N ALA A 20 -4.25 16.24 -13.54
CA ALA A 20 -4.91 17.49 -13.93
C ALA A 20 -5.97 17.28 -15.02
N ILE A 21 -5.71 16.40 -15.99
CA ILE A 21 -6.69 16.02 -17.01
C ILE A 21 -7.90 15.31 -16.37
N ALA A 22 -7.66 14.31 -15.51
CA ALA A 22 -8.73 13.58 -14.84
C ALA A 22 -9.62 14.51 -13.99
N MET A 23 -9.02 15.47 -13.28
CA MET A 23 -9.77 16.48 -12.53
C MET A 23 -10.59 17.40 -13.45
N LYS A 24 -10.03 17.83 -14.59
CA LYS A 24 -10.74 18.65 -15.57
C LYS A 24 -11.95 17.91 -16.18
N GLU A 25 -11.87 16.60 -16.30
CA GLU A 25 -12.94 15.73 -16.80
C GLU A 25 -13.91 15.26 -15.70
N ASN A 26 -13.76 15.75 -14.46
CA ASN A 26 -14.52 15.32 -13.27
C ASN A 26 -14.42 13.80 -12.99
N SER A 27 -13.30 13.18 -13.37
CA SER A 27 -13.03 11.77 -13.09
C SER A 27 -12.27 11.62 -11.76
N GLU A 28 -12.99 11.82 -10.65
CA GLU A 28 -12.41 11.83 -9.30
C GLU A 28 -11.72 10.51 -8.93
N LYS A 29 -12.36 9.37 -9.21
CA LYS A 29 -11.78 8.04 -8.94
C LYS A 29 -10.47 7.81 -9.71
N THR A 30 -10.38 8.30 -10.95
CA THR A 30 -9.16 8.19 -11.77
C THR A 30 -8.06 9.09 -11.22
N ALA A 31 -8.38 10.33 -10.84
CA ALA A 31 -7.41 11.25 -10.26
C ALA A 31 -6.85 10.74 -8.93
N ASP A 32 -7.70 10.21 -8.05
CA ASP A 32 -7.26 9.58 -6.79
C ASP A 32 -6.31 8.41 -7.04
N GLY A 33 -6.64 7.52 -7.99
CA GLY A 33 -5.76 6.42 -8.39
C GLY A 33 -4.39 6.89 -8.92
N ILE A 34 -4.36 7.95 -9.73
CA ILE A 34 -3.11 8.54 -10.24
C ILE A 34 -2.27 9.12 -9.10
N GLN A 35 -2.91 9.81 -8.14
CA GLN A 35 -2.22 10.39 -7.00
C GLN A 35 -1.60 9.32 -6.11
N LYS A 36 -2.36 8.28 -5.76
CA LYS A 36 -1.85 7.13 -4.98
C LYS A 36 -0.67 6.44 -5.67
N LEU A 37 -0.72 6.32 -7.00
CA LEU A 37 0.40 5.75 -7.76
C LEU A 37 1.66 6.64 -7.66
N GLY A 38 1.48 7.96 -7.72
CA GLY A 38 2.55 8.94 -7.51
C GLY A 38 3.18 8.82 -6.12
N ASP A 39 2.37 8.66 -5.08
CA ASP A 39 2.85 8.50 -3.70
C ASP A 39 3.62 7.19 -3.52
N MET A 40 3.10 6.08 -4.05
CA MET A 40 3.80 4.79 -4.05
C MET A 40 5.13 4.85 -4.79
N MET A 41 5.18 5.53 -5.93
CA MET A 41 6.43 5.74 -6.64
C MET A 41 7.44 6.56 -5.84
N ARG A 42 7.00 7.64 -5.20
CA ARG A 42 7.85 8.47 -4.34
C ARG A 42 8.46 7.63 -3.23
N PHE A 43 7.66 6.77 -2.60
CA PHE A 43 8.14 5.80 -1.63
C PHE A 43 9.22 4.88 -2.21
N MET A 44 8.96 4.23 -3.35
CA MET A 44 9.90 3.28 -3.98
C MET A 44 11.24 3.93 -4.39
N LEU A 45 11.23 5.22 -4.72
CA LEU A 45 12.41 5.95 -5.18
C LEU A 45 13.25 6.59 -4.07
N HIS A 46 12.66 6.90 -2.91
CA HIS A 46 13.35 7.64 -1.86
C HIS A 46 13.48 6.83 -0.58
N GLU A 47 12.42 6.13 -0.17
CA GLU A 47 12.34 5.42 1.11
C GLU A 47 12.97 4.02 0.99
N ASN A 48 12.83 3.36 -0.17
CA ASN A 48 13.36 2.01 -0.40
C ASN A 48 14.90 1.91 -0.37
N HIS A 49 15.60 3.04 -0.53
CA HIS A 49 17.06 3.08 -0.46
C HIS A 49 17.60 3.39 0.94
N GLN A 50 16.72 3.65 1.91
CA GLN A 50 17.11 3.91 3.29
C GLN A 50 17.28 2.60 4.06
N ASN A 51 18.17 2.60 5.05
CA ASN A 51 18.38 1.43 5.91
C ASN A 51 17.14 1.13 6.78
N ARG A 52 16.44 2.18 7.21
CA ARG A 52 15.20 2.09 7.98
C ARG A 52 14.31 3.29 7.71
N ILE A 53 13.01 3.06 7.77
CA ILE A 53 11.97 4.08 7.61
C ILE A 53 10.94 3.99 8.74
N PRO A 54 10.20 5.08 9.04
CA PRO A 54 9.09 5.01 9.98
C PRO A 54 8.04 4.00 9.52
N LEU A 55 7.57 3.15 10.43
CA LEU A 55 6.51 2.17 10.19
C LEU A 55 5.26 2.82 9.59
N ALA A 56 4.95 4.05 10.00
CA ALA A 56 3.83 4.81 9.47
C ALA A 56 3.89 4.99 7.93
N LYS A 57 5.08 5.25 7.37
CA LYS A 57 5.26 5.38 5.92
C LYS A 57 4.99 4.07 5.20
N GLU A 58 5.37 2.94 5.81
CA GLU A 58 5.13 1.63 5.21
C GLU A 58 3.65 1.22 5.29
N ILE A 59 2.97 1.60 6.38
CA ILE A 59 1.53 1.44 6.52
C ILE A 59 0.78 2.28 5.46
N GLU A 60 1.20 3.52 5.25
CA GLU A 60 0.64 4.40 4.21
C GLU A 60 0.85 3.80 2.81
N TYR A 61 2.06 3.29 2.53
CA TYR A 61 2.34 2.57 1.29
C TYR A 61 1.41 1.37 1.08
N LEU A 62 1.18 0.55 2.12
CA LEU A 62 0.27 -0.59 2.05
C LEU A 62 -1.18 -0.16 1.79
N HIS A 63 -1.65 0.93 2.42
CA HIS A 63 -2.99 1.45 2.15
C HIS A 63 -3.13 1.89 0.70
N ASN A 64 -2.16 2.64 0.17
CA ASN A 64 -2.18 3.07 -1.23
C ASN A 64 -2.12 1.88 -2.20
N LEU A 65 -1.30 0.87 -1.90
CA LEU A 65 -1.22 -0.37 -2.67
C LEU A 65 -2.59 -1.06 -2.73
N ILE A 66 -3.24 -1.26 -1.58
CA ILE A 66 -4.55 -1.92 -1.52
C ILE A 66 -5.60 -1.10 -2.26
N SER A 67 -5.68 0.22 -2.03
CA SER A 67 -6.66 1.07 -2.71
C SER A 67 -6.53 1.03 -4.23
N ILE A 68 -5.31 1.00 -4.78
CA ILE A 68 -5.11 0.85 -6.22
C ILE A 68 -5.59 -0.52 -6.71
N GLN A 69 -5.33 -1.59 -5.96
CA GLN A 69 -5.78 -2.92 -6.34
C GLN A 69 -7.31 -3.04 -6.28
N GLU A 70 -7.96 -2.38 -5.33
CA GLU A 70 -9.42 -2.33 -5.21
C GLU A 70 -10.08 -1.64 -6.41
N LEU A 71 -9.40 -0.71 -7.10
CA LEU A 71 -9.94 -0.10 -8.33
C LEU A 71 -10.24 -1.11 -9.45
N ARG A 72 -9.64 -2.31 -9.37
CA ARG A 72 -9.84 -3.40 -10.34
C ARG A 72 -10.90 -4.41 -9.91
N LEU A 73 -11.37 -4.32 -8.67
CA LEU A 73 -12.35 -5.24 -8.10
C LEU A 73 -13.77 -4.69 -8.31
N ASP A 74 -14.75 -5.58 -8.39
CA ASP A 74 -16.16 -5.17 -8.41
C ASP A 74 -16.52 -4.44 -7.10
N GLU A 75 -17.49 -3.52 -7.12
CA GLU A 75 -17.84 -2.68 -5.95
C GLU A 75 -18.19 -3.48 -4.68
N ASN A 76 -18.51 -4.77 -4.81
CA ASN A 76 -18.84 -5.68 -3.71
C ASN A 76 -17.61 -6.39 -3.08
N GLN A 77 -16.42 -6.20 -3.64
CA GLN A 77 -15.16 -6.82 -3.24
C GLN A 77 -14.22 -5.76 -2.66
N GLN A 78 -14.37 -5.50 -1.37
CA GLN A 78 -13.45 -4.65 -0.60
C GLN A 78 -12.44 -5.51 0.16
N ILE A 79 -11.19 -5.06 0.20
CA ILE A 79 -10.11 -5.66 0.96
C ILE A 79 -10.06 -4.97 2.32
N GLU A 80 -10.52 -5.65 3.37
CA GLU A 80 -10.43 -5.08 4.72
C GLU A 80 -9.01 -5.23 5.28
N LEU A 81 -8.29 -4.11 5.43
CA LEU A 81 -7.00 -4.06 6.13
C LEU A 81 -7.19 -3.56 7.56
N LYS A 82 -6.97 -4.44 8.54
CA LYS A 82 -6.94 -4.09 9.98
C LYS A 82 -5.51 -4.08 10.49
N ILE A 83 -5.02 -2.94 10.97
CA ILE A 83 -3.70 -2.82 11.60
C ILE A 83 -3.87 -2.61 13.11
N ASN A 84 -3.33 -3.54 13.89
CA ASN A 84 -3.30 -3.42 15.35
C ASN A 84 -1.88 -3.10 15.82
N LEU A 85 -1.68 -1.89 16.36
CA LEU A 85 -0.42 -1.43 16.95
C LEU A 85 -0.51 -1.55 18.48
N GLN A 86 0.34 -2.37 19.10
CA GLN A 86 0.34 -2.50 20.58
C GLN A 86 0.92 -1.29 21.31
N ASN A 87 1.70 -0.43 20.64
CA ASN A 87 2.33 0.77 21.20
C ASN A 87 2.27 1.92 20.19
N PRO A 88 1.10 2.54 19.95
CA PRO A 88 0.91 3.52 18.87
C PRO A 88 1.73 4.81 19.05
N ASP A 89 2.01 5.21 20.29
CA ASP A 89 2.75 6.45 20.59
C ASP A 89 4.26 6.33 20.38
N ARG A 90 4.76 5.13 20.10
CA ARG A 90 6.18 4.89 19.86
C ARG A 90 6.47 4.95 18.38
N GLU A 91 7.37 5.84 17.98
CA GLU A 91 7.91 5.81 16.61
C GLU A 91 8.75 4.54 16.42
N VAL A 92 8.31 3.69 15.49
CA VAL A 92 8.96 2.41 15.16
C VAL A 92 9.60 2.54 13.79
N PHE A 93 10.86 2.12 13.68
CA PHE A 93 11.61 2.11 12.42
C PHE A 93 11.86 0.68 11.95
N ILE A 94 11.44 0.38 10.73
CA ILE A 94 11.56 -0.93 10.08
C ILE A 94 12.39 -0.83 8.79
N ALA A 95 12.87 -1.96 8.29
CA ALA A 95 13.44 -2.00 6.94
C ALA A 95 12.32 -1.72 5.92
N PRO A 96 12.58 -0.94 4.85
CA PRO A 96 11.57 -0.68 3.84
C PRO A 96 11.12 -1.97 3.15
N MET A 97 9.87 -2.01 2.71
CA MET A 97 9.23 -3.12 1.97
C MET A 97 9.09 -4.43 2.77
N LEU A 98 9.30 -4.41 4.08
CA LEU A 98 9.13 -5.55 4.97
C LEU A 98 7.68 -6.04 5.06
N LEU A 99 6.70 -5.15 4.93
CA LEU A 99 5.27 -5.49 4.98
C LEU A 99 4.65 -5.74 3.60
N ASN A 100 5.35 -5.40 2.50
CA ASN A 100 4.87 -5.56 1.13
C ASN A 100 4.35 -6.99 0.81
N PRO A 101 5.02 -8.08 1.23
CA PRO A 101 4.54 -9.44 0.98
C PRO A 101 3.15 -9.73 1.56
N PHE A 102 2.74 -9.05 2.64
CA PHE A 102 1.39 -9.23 3.19
C PHE A 102 0.33 -8.54 2.35
N GLY A 103 0.63 -7.35 1.82
CA GLY A 103 -0.24 -6.66 0.86
C GLY A 103 -0.49 -7.52 -0.38
N GLU A 104 0.57 -8.11 -0.93
CA GLU A 104 0.49 -9.01 -2.09
C GLU A 104 -0.33 -10.28 -1.79
N ASN A 105 -0.12 -10.89 -0.61
CA ASN A 105 -0.87 -12.08 -0.20
C ASN A 105 -2.37 -11.82 0.00
N ALA A 106 -2.74 -10.63 0.51
CA ALA A 106 -4.15 -10.24 0.63
C ALA A 106 -4.83 -10.21 -0.75
N PHE A 107 -4.14 -9.69 -1.76
CA PHE A 107 -4.64 -9.60 -3.13
C PHE A 107 -4.78 -10.96 -3.84
N ASN A 108 -3.76 -11.82 -3.75
CA ASN A 108 -3.82 -13.16 -4.36
C ASN A 108 -5.01 -13.95 -3.83
N THR A 109 -5.33 -13.78 -2.55
CA THR A 109 -6.48 -14.45 -1.92
C THR A 109 -7.81 -13.80 -2.34
N ALA A 110 -7.83 -12.47 -2.51
CA ALA A 110 -8.97 -11.73 -3.01
C ALA A 110 -9.43 -12.16 -4.41
N SER A 111 -8.47 -12.42 -5.29
CA SER A 111 -8.75 -12.86 -6.67
C SER A 111 -9.25 -14.31 -6.77
N VAL A 112 -9.07 -15.12 -5.72
CA VAL A 112 -9.37 -16.57 -5.73
C VAL A 112 -10.65 -16.91 -4.94
N SER A 113 -11.09 -16.06 -4.01
CA SER A 113 -12.22 -16.37 -3.13
C SER A 113 -13.45 -15.50 -3.42
N ALA A 114 -14.63 -16.11 -3.55
CA ALA A 114 -15.92 -15.43 -3.72
C ALA A 114 -16.41 -14.68 -2.45
N MET A 115 -15.58 -14.58 -1.42
CA MET A 115 -15.92 -14.05 -0.11
C MET A 115 -15.01 -12.86 0.22
N ARG A 116 -15.56 -11.83 0.86
CA ARG A 116 -14.86 -10.57 1.20
C ARG A 116 -13.47 -10.86 1.81
N PRO A 117 -12.40 -10.66 1.04
CA PRO A 117 -11.06 -11.00 1.47
C PRO A 117 -10.57 -9.93 2.44
N GLY A 118 -10.26 -10.29 3.68
CA GLY A 118 -9.70 -9.35 4.64
C GLY A 118 -8.38 -9.83 5.22
N LEU A 119 -7.49 -8.89 5.50
CA LEU A 119 -6.20 -9.10 6.15
C LEU A 119 -6.15 -8.33 7.47
N THR A 120 -5.91 -9.05 8.57
CA THR A 120 -5.51 -8.42 9.83
C THR A 120 -4.01 -8.52 10.00
N LEU A 121 -3.34 -7.37 10.03
CA LEU A 121 -1.95 -7.23 10.45
C LEU A 121 -1.88 -6.88 11.93
N ARG A 122 -1.14 -7.68 12.69
CA ARG A 122 -0.78 -7.37 14.07
C ARG A 122 0.70 -7.05 14.12
N LEU A 123 1.00 -5.82 14.52
CA LEU A 123 2.36 -5.31 14.60
C LEU A 123 2.66 -4.98 16.06
N ARG A 124 3.75 -5.55 16.58
CA ARG A 124 4.19 -5.32 17.96
C ARG A 124 5.69 -5.10 18.00
N THR A 125 6.14 -4.27 18.94
CA THR A 125 7.56 -4.03 19.17
C THR A 125 7.89 -4.39 20.62
N ILE A 126 8.83 -5.31 20.83
CA ILE A 126 9.29 -5.73 22.15
C ILE A 126 10.81 -5.53 22.20
N GLN A 127 11.28 -4.71 23.15
CA GLN A 127 12.72 -4.49 23.39
C GLN A 127 13.53 -4.23 22.10
N ASN A 128 13.03 -3.30 21.26
CA ASN A 128 13.58 -2.91 19.94
C ASN A 128 13.49 -3.95 18.82
N THR A 129 12.90 -5.13 19.08
CA THR A 129 12.59 -6.10 18.03
C THR A 129 11.18 -5.87 17.51
N PHE A 130 11.06 -5.68 16.20
CA PHE A 130 9.77 -5.60 15.50
C PHE A 130 9.26 -7.01 15.19
N PHE A 131 8.00 -7.27 15.53
CA PHE A 131 7.31 -8.50 15.21
C PHE A 131 6.05 -8.18 14.40
N GLN A 132 5.86 -8.95 13.35
CA GLN A 132 4.72 -8.85 12.46
C GLN A 132 4.03 -10.22 12.35
N SER A 133 2.71 -10.21 12.34
CA SER A 133 1.91 -11.39 12.02
C SER A 133 0.70 -10.98 11.20
N ALA A 134 0.34 -11.83 10.25
CA ALA A 134 -0.82 -11.65 9.39
C ALA A 134 -1.82 -12.78 9.65
N GLN A 135 -3.09 -12.44 9.78
CA GLN A 135 -4.19 -13.39 9.89
C GLN A 135 -5.29 -13.00 8.91
N GLN A 136 -5.80 -13.96 8.17
CA GLN A 136 -6.94 -13.73 7.29
C GLN A 136 -8.20 -13.48 8.13
N LEU A 137 -8.98 -12.47 7.76
CA LEU A 137 -10.29 -12.24 8.36
C LEU A 137 -11.22 -13.37 7.95
N SER A 138 -11.71 -14.11 8.95
CA SER A 138 -12.81 -15.05 8.74
C SER A 138 -14.10 -14.25 8.54
N PRO A 139 -15.03 -14.73 7.70
CA PRO A 139 -16.35 -14.12 7.59
C PRO A 139 -17.02 -14.18 8.96
N GLN A 140 -17.57 -13.05 9.43
CA GLN A 140 -18.55 -13.13 10.50
C GLN A 140 -19.79 -13.83 9.94
N LYS A 141 -20.21 -14.91 10.61
CA LYS A 141 -21.47 -15.61 10.35
C LYS A 141 -22.66 -14.75 10.73
#